data_AF-A0AAD4DGQ7-F1
#
_entry.id   AF-A0AAD4DGQ7-F1
#
_cell.length_a   1.000
_cell.length_b   1.000
_cell.length_c   1.000
_cell.angle_alpha   90.00
_cell.angle_beta   90.00
_cell.angle_gamma   90.00
#
_symmetry.space_group_name_H-M   'P 1'
#
loop_
_entity.id
_entity.type
_entity.pdbx_description
1 polymer ?
#
loop_
_entity_poly.entity_id
_entity_poly.type
_entity_poly.pdbx_seq_one_letter_code
_entity_poly.pdbx_strand_id
1 'polypeptide(L)'
;MDQEQANPDTTQKQEEVATAVLIETLEELRTRHKKEQRDLTAKVTALKKTATKGDKKKKKEVLAEVAQLEHVLNQQQGSEEKAWLAEHGSSTASGGAQEEEEEEDDFDPNDIPIDHLTMDPTPAPKQPKQQQQQQQSSGGGKKPNRQKARKDRKAQALKDLQDEAEKEAAGQVNMNEVERKAIEELATVMNVTVKDVTADGHCLYNAIADQLSQHYQTETDVKALRHETAEYMKGHSDDFLPFLTNKHGDMMSPEDFNEYCKDLESTAVWGGQPELLALSRVHKVPIWVVQMGSPTVKLSEDVYSSKTPLMVSYHRHMYGLGEHYNSLRPNNNKHV
;
A
#
# COMPACT_ATOMS: atom_id res chain seq x y z
N MET A 1 17.32 -61.35 52.08
CA MET A 1 16.35 -60.91 51.06
C MET A 1 15.52 -59.82 51.70
N ASP A 2 15.71 -58.61 51.18
CA ASP A 2 14.85 -57.43 51.24
C ASP A 2 14.38 -56.89 52.59
N GLN A 3 14.80 -55.66 52.88
CA GLN A 3 13.92 -54.59 53.36
C GLN A 3 14.55 -53.22 53.08
N GLU A 4 14.26 -52.73 51.87
CA GLU A 4 13.73 -51.41 51.51
C GLU A 4 13.88 -50.29 52.56
N GLN A 5 14.85 -49.39 52.34
CA GLN A 5 14.84 -48.04 52.90
C GLN A 5 14.36 -47.06 51.83
N ALA A 6 13.26 -46.39 52.13
CA ALA A 6 12.65 -45.35 51.32
C ALA A 6 13.56 -44.11 51.24
N ASN A 7 13.90 -43.70 50.01
CA ASN A 7 14.58 -42.44 49.73
C ASN A 7 13.53 -41.34 49.46
N PRO A 8 13.62 -40.14 50.07
CA PRO A 8 12.64 -39.06 49.94
C PRO A 8 12.79 -38.23 48.64
N ASP A 9 13.50 -38.75 47.64
CA ASP A 9 13.91 -38.00 46.44
C ASP A 9 12.89 -38.08 45.28
N THR A 10 11.75 -38.73 45.50
CA THR A 10 10.74 -38.94 44.45
C THR A 10 9.67 -37.84 44.43
N THR A 11 9.61 -36.97 45.43
CA THR A 11 8.59 -35.91 45.50
C THR A 11 9.01 -34.61 44.81
N GLN A 12 10.31 -34.38 44.59
CA GLN A 12 10.77 -33.20 43.83
C GLN A 12 10.85 -33.44 42.32
N LYS A 13 10.77 -34.69 41.86
CA LYS A 13 10.78 -35.03 40.42
C LYS A 13 9.40 -35.19 39.78
N GLN A 14 8.32 -34.96 40.53
CA GLN A 14 6.94 -35.06 40.02
C GLN A 14 6.22 -33.71 39.88
N GLU A 15 6.81 -32.59 40.33
CA GLU A 15 6.26 -31.25 40.09
C GLU A 15 6.95 -30.48 38.94
N GLU A 16 8.05 -31.02 38.38
CA GLU A 16 8.77 -30.38 37.27
C GLU A 16 8.32 -30.87 35.88
N VAL A 17 7.13 -31.48 35.79
CA VAL A 17 6.55 -32.04 34.53
C VAL A 17 5.33 -31.24 34.05
N ALA A 18 4.96 -30.13 34.70
CA ALA A 18 3.76 -29.37 34.36
C ALA A 18 4.00 -28.03 33.62
N THR A 19 5.24 -27.69 33.23
CA THR A 19 5.51 -26.42 32.53
C THR A 19 6.58 -26.56 31.45
N ALA A 20 6.46 -27.59 30.61
CA ALA A 20 7.01 -27.53 29.26
C ALA A 20 5.98 -26.79 28.38
N VAL A 21 5.94 -25.46 28.50
CA VAL A 21 5.33 -24.65 27.45
C VAL A 21 6.19 -24.90 26.22
N LEU A 22 5.67 -25.68 25.29
CA LEU A 22 6.20 -25.76 23.93
C LEU A 22 6.26 -24.32 23.42
N ILE A 23 7.47 -23.77 23.35
CA ILE A 23 7.73 -22.48 22.72
C ILE A 23 7.56 -22.74 21.23
N GLU A 24 6.31 -22.59 20.75
CA GLU A 24 5.98 -22.59 19.32
C GLU A 24 6.86 -21.52 18.66
N THR A 25 7.73 -21.95 17.75
CA THR A 25 8.58 -21.03 16.99
C THR A 25 7.72 -20.14 16.09
N LEU A 26 8.23 -18.97 15.68
CA LEU A 26 7.48 -18.06 14.81
C LEU A 26 7.04 -18.73 13.49
N GLU A 27 7.84 -19.69 13.01
CA GLU A 27 7.57 -20.45 11.79
C GLU A 27 6.47 -21.50 11.99
N GLU A 28 6.47 -22.20 13.13
CA GLU A 28 5.37 -23.10 13.52
C GLU A 28 4.05 -22.34 13.71
N LEU A 29 4.11 -21.14 14.32
CA LEU A 29 2.95 -20.26 14.49
C LEU A 29 2.35 -19.85 13.13
N ARG A 30 3.22 -19.44 12.19
CA ARG A 30 2.81 -19.04 10.83
C ARG A 30 2.27 -20.19 10.00
N THR A 31 2.86 -21.38 10.11
CA THR A 31 2.37 -22.58 9.39
C THR A 31 1.01 -23.04 9.93
N ARG A 32 0.79 -22.95 11.25
CA ARG A 32 -0.53 -23.15 11.85
C ARG A 32 -1.55 -22.13 11.34
N HIS A 33 -1.20 -20.84 11.30
CA HIS A 33 -2.09 -19.80 10.76
C HIS A 33 -2.48 -20.06 9.30
N LYS A 34 -1.52 -20.49 8.46
CA LYS A 34 -1.78 -20.91 7.08
C LYS A 34 -2.74 -22.09 6.99
N LYS A 35 -2.60 -23.09 7.87
CA LYS A 35 -3.51 -24.24 7.93
C LYS A 35 -4.92 -23.85 8.35
N GLU A 36 -5.06 -23.00 9.37
CA GLU A 36 -6.34 -22.46 9.81
C GLU A 36 -7.04 -21.65 8.72
N GLN A 37 -6.27 -20.90 7.92
CA GLN A 37 -6.80 -20.16 6.77
C GLN A 37 -7.32 -21.11 5.67
N ARG A 38 -6.61 -22.22 5.40
CA ARG A 38 -7.07 -23.27 4.48
C ARG A 38 -8.35 -23.95 4.98
N ASP A 39 -8.42 -24.28 6.26
CA ASP A 39 -9.62 -24.86 6.87
C ASP A 39 -10.81 -23.89 6.84
N LEU A 40 -10.57 -22.60 7.06
CA LEU A 40 -11.59 -21.55 6.96
C LEU A 40 -12.13 -21.43 5.53
N THR A 41 -11.27 -21.42 4.51
CA THR A 41 -11.72 -21.34 3.11
C THR A 41 -12.54 -22.57 2.69
N ALA A 42 -12.18 -23.76 3.15
CA ALA A 42 -12.98 -24.98 2.97
C ALA A 42 -14.36 -24.86 3.65
N LYS A 43 -14.40 -24.33 4.89
CA LYS A 43 -15.65 -24.09 5.64
C LYS A 43 -16.54 -23.03 5.00
N VAL A 44 -15.97 -21.93 4.52
CA VAL A 44 -16.68 -20.87 3.78
C VAL A 44 -17.30 -21.44 2.50
N THR A 45 -16.58 -22.30 1.79
CA THR A 45 -17.08 -22.96 0.58
C THR A 45 -18.24 -23.91 0.90
N ALA A 46 -18.15 -24.68 1.99
CA ALA A 46 -19.25 -25.53 2.46
C ALA A 46 -20.48 -24.71 2.88
N LEU A 47 -20.29 -23.65 3.68
CA LEU A 47 -21.37 -22.74 4.10
C LEU A 47 -22.06 -22.08 2.91
N LYS A 48 -21.29 -21.58 1.94
CA LYS A 48 -21.83 -21.00 0.69
C LYS A 48 -22.64 -22.02 -0.12
N LYS A 49 -22.29 -23.32 -0.09
CA LYS A 49 -23.05 -24.40 -0.76
C LYS A 49 -24.37 -24.72 -0.05
N THR A 50 -24.45 -24.56 1.28
CA THR A 50 -25.72 -24.76 2.03
C THR A 50 -26.75 -23.66 1.79
N ALA A 51 -26.31 -22.48 1.34
CA ALA A 51 -27.19 -21.41 0.89
C ALA A 51 -27.76 -21.73 -0.50
N THR A 52 -28.91 -22.39 -0.55
CA THR A 52 -29.59 -22.74 -1.80
C THR A 52 -29.94 -21.52 -2.65
N LYS A 53 -29.84 -21.66 -3.98
CA LYS A 53 -30.16 -20.60 -4.96
C LYS A 53 -31.64 -20.22 -4.86
N GLY A 54 -31.96 -19.21 -4.06
CA GLY A 54 -33.31 -18.65 -3.95
C GLY A 54 -33.65 -18.02 -2.59
N ASP A 55 -33.06 -18.52 -1.50
CA ASP A 55 -33.34 -18.02 -0.15
C ASP A 55 -32.45 -16.82 0.19
N LYS A 56 -32.89 -15.62 -0.20
CA LYS A 56 -32.19 -14.34 0.06
C LYS A 56 -31.88 -14.12 1.55
N LYS A 57 -32.72 -14.64 2.45
CA LYS A 57 -32.53 -14.57 3.91
C LYS A 57 -31.36 -15.47 4.35
N LYS A 58 -31.34 -16.74 3.96
CA LYS A 58 -30.26 -17.68 4.28
C LYS A 58 -28.93 -17.27 3.66
N LYS A 59 -28.93 -16.75 2.43
CA LYS A 59 -27.71 -16.21 1.80
C LYS A 59 -27.11 -15.05 2.61
N LYS A 60 -27.96 -14.16 3.14
CA LYS A 60 -27.50 -13.04 3.97
C LYS A 60 -26.98 -13.51 5.34
N GLU A 61 -27.62 -14.51 5.92
CA GLU A 61 -27.21 -15.13 7.19
C GLU A 61 -25.86 -15.83 7.05
N VAL A 62 -25.69 -16.66 6.01
CA VAL A 62 -24.42 -17.33 5.68
C VAL A 62 -23.31 -16.32 5.38
N LEU A 63 -23.59 -15.22 4.68
CA LEU A 63 -22.59 -14.18 4.44
C LEU A 63 -22.17 -13.45 5.73
N ALA A 64 -23.11 -13.21 6.65
CA ALA A 64 -22.80 -12.60 7.94
C ALA A 64 -21.98 -13.56 8.82
N GLU A 65 -22.30 -14.86 8.78
CA GLU A 65 -21.54 -15.90 9.48
C GLU A 65 -20.12 -16.06 8.94
N VAL A 66 -19.94 -16.03 7.61
CA VAL A 66 -18.61 -16.03 6.97
C VAL A 66 -17.78 -14.83 7.42
N ALA A 67 -18.36 -13.62 7.40
CA ALA A 67 -17.67 -12.41 7.84
C ALA A 67 -17.29 -12.44 9.33
N GLN A 68 -18.14 -13.06 10.17
CA GLN A 68 -17.83 -13.26 11.59
C GLN A 68 -16.68 -14.25 11.80
N LEU A 69 -16.67 -15.37 11.07
CA LEU A 69 -15.60 -16.37 11.17
C LEU A 69 -14.25 -15.82 10.70
N GLU A 70 -14.24 -15.04 9.60
CA GLU A 70 -13.04 -14.37 9.09
C GLU A 70 -12.50 -13.33 10.09
N HIS A 71 -13.39 -12.51 10.67
CA HIS A 71 -13.00 -11.50 11.65
C HIS A 71 -12.41 -12.12 12.93
N VAL A 72 -13.03 -13.18 13.45
CA VAL A 72 -12.56 -13.86 14.68
C VAL A 72 -11.19 -14.50 14.46
N LEU A 73 -10.98 -15.19 13.33
CA LEU A 73 -9.70 -15.82 13.04
C LEU A 73 -8.59 -14.78 12.89
N ASN A 74 -8.83 -13.71 12.12
CA ASN A 74 -7.85 -12.65 11.93
C ASN A 74 -7.52 -11.91 13.25
N GLN A 75 -8.52 -11.70 14.10
CA GLN A 75 -8.31 -11.09 15.43
C GLN A 75 -7.48 -12.01 16.34
N GLN A 76 -7.72 -13.32 16.30
CA GLN A 76 -6.97 -14.29 17.08
C GLN A 76 -5.52 -14.37 16.60
N GLN A 77 -5.29 -14.55 15.30
CA GLN A 77 -3.96 -14.62 14.71
C GLN A 77 -3.14 -13.35 14.99
N GLY A 78 -3.75 -12.17 14.81
CA GLY A 78 -3.07 -10.90 15.14
C GLY A 78 -2.79 -10.72 16.64
N SER A 79 -3.61 -11.31 17.53
CA SER A 79 -3.34 -11.30 18.97
C SER A 79 -2.21 -12.27 19.35
N GLU A 80 -2.15 -13.43 18.69
CA GLU A 80 -1.10 -14.44 18.86
C GLU A 80 0.26 -13.93 18.36
N GLU A 81 0.31 -13.31 17.17
CA GLU A 81 1.54 -12.68 16.65
C GLU A 81 2.03 -11.56 17.58
N LYS A 82 1.10 -10.72 18.08
CA LYS A 82 1.43 -9.63 19.00
C LYS A 82 1.91 -10.15 20.36
N ALA A 83 1.32 -11.23 20.87
CA ALA A 83 1.76 -11.88 22.10
C ALA A 83 3.14 -12.51 21.94
N TRP A 84 3.38 -13.20 20.82
CA TRP A 84 4.69 -13.79 20.49
C TRP A 84 5.78 -12.72 20.38
N LEU A 85 5.50 -11.60 19.69
CA LEU A 85 6.38 -10.44 19.60
C LEU A 85 6.66 -9.77 20.96
N ALA A 86 5.68 -9.74 21.86
CA ALA A 86 5.85 -9.17 23.20
C ALA A 86 6.67 -10.08 24.13
N GLU A 87 6.60 -11.40 23.94
CA GLU A 87 7.29 -12.40 24.74
C GLU A 87 8.73 -12.65 24.25
N HIS A 88 8.97 -12.58 22.93
CA HIS A 88 10.27 -12.89 22.31
C HIS A 88 11.02 -11.66 21.78
N GLY A 89 10.38 -10.48 21.70
CA GLY A 89 10.94 -9.26 21.11
C GLY A 89 11.99 -8.49 21.91
N SER A 90 12.59 -9.08 22.95
CA SER A 90 13.64 -8.42 23.74
C SER A 90 14.98 -9.17 23.82
N SER A 91 15.14 -10.36 23.24
CA SER A 91 16.42 -11.08 23.32
C SER A 91 16.59 -12.12 22.22
N THR A 92 17.05 -11.71 21.05
CA THR A 92 17.98 -12.49 20.20
C THR A 92 18.46 -11.65 19.02
N ALA A 93 19.60 -10.99 19.22
CA ALA A 93 20.54 -10.73 18.15
C ALA A 93 21.46 -11.96 18.00
N SER A 94 21.78 -12.31 16.76
CA SER A 94 22.85 -13.23 16.27
C SER A 94 22.49 -14.68 15.90
N GLY A 95 22.94 -15.06 14.68
CA GLY A 95 23.15 -16.42 14.14
C GLY A 95 21.88 -17.10 13.62
N GLY A 96 21.73 -17.61 12.39
CA GLY A 96 22.69 -18.04 11.36
C GLY A 96 22.68 -19.57 11.22
N ALA A 97 21.85 -20.13 10.33
CA ALA A 97 21.90 -21.46 9.68
C ALA A 97 20.57 -21.65 8.90
N GLN A 98 20.56 -21.74 7.57
CA GLN A 98 20.56 -22.96 6.73
C GLN A 98 19.40 -23.92 6.98
N GLU A 99 18.49 -24.04 6.00
CA GLU A 99 17.66 -25.22 5.63
C GLU A 99 16.92 -24.84 4.32
N GLU A 100 17.32 -25.40 3.17
CA GLU A 100 16.74 -26.57 2.50
C GLU A 100 15.35 -26.30 1.91
N GLU A 101 15.33 -25.94 0.63
CA GLU A 101 14.15 -25.73 -0.21
C GLU A 101 13.57 -27.09 -0.65
N GLU A 102 12.39 -27.43 -0.15
CA GLU A 102 11.47 -28.33 -0.84
C GLU A 102 10.46 -27.49 -1.64
N GLU A 103 10.43 -27.71 -2.95
CA GLU A 103 9.46 -27.13 -3.89
C GLU A 103 8.03 -27.55 -3.54
N GLU A 104 7.10 -26.59 -3.39
CA GLU A 104 5.67 -26.85 -3.62
C GLU A 104 4.94 -25.63 -4.20
N ASP A 105 4.41 -25.85 -5.41
CA ASP A 105 3.45 -25.10 -6.22
C ASP A 105 2.69 -23.94 -5.56
N ASP A 106 2.92 -22.75 -6.10
CA ASP A 106 2.19 -21.51 -5.85
C ASP A 106 0.74 -21.63 -6.38
N PHE A 107 -0.24 -21.62 -5.47
CA PHE A 107 -1.65 -21.45 -5.82
C PHE A 107 -1.99 -19.96 -5.82
N ASP A 108 -2.04 -19.34 -7.01
CA ASP A 108 -2.46 -17.95 -7.23
C ASP A 108 -3.99 -17.80 -7.08
N PRO A 109 -4.49 -16.99 -6.12
CA PRO A 109 -5.92 -16.71 -5.96
C PRO A 109 -6.60 -15.98 -7.13
N ASN A 110 -5.84 -15.51 -8.13
CA ASN A 110 -6.37 -14.80 -9.30
C ASN A 110 -6.77 -15.69 -10.47
N ASP A 111 -6.49 -17.00 -10.44
CA ASP A 111 -6.66 -17.87 -11.62
C ASP A 111 -8.05 -18.56 -11.73
N ILE A 112 -9.11 -17.88 -11.25
CA ILE A 112 -10.49 -18.34 -11.47
C ILE A 112 -11.19 -17.44 -12.51
N PRO A 113 -11.62 -18.00 -13.67
CA PRO A 113 -12.32 -17.24 -14.70
C PRO A 113 -13.61 -16.59 -14.19
N ILE A 114 -13.67 -15.26 -14.24
CA ILE A 114 -14.90 -14.50 -14.01
C ILE A 114 -15.74 -14.56 -15.28
N ASP A 115 -16.63 -15.56 -15.36
CA ASP A 115 -17.64 -15.62 -16.41
C ASP A 115 -19.03 -15.25 -15.87
N HIS A 116 -19.66 -14.31 -16.57
CA HIS A 116 -20.98 -13.72 -16.38
C HIS A 116 -21.14 -12.61 -15.30
N LEU A 117 -20.79 -11.38 -15.67
CA LEU A 117 -21.57 -10.20 -15.28
C LEU A 117 -21.67 -9.26 -16.49
N THR A 118 -22.31 -9.74 -17.56
CA THR A 118 -22.85 -8.86 -18.60
C THR A 118 -24.31 -8.56 -18.24
N MET A 119 -24.56 -7.33 -17.80
CA MET A 119 -25.87 -6.71 -17.92
C MET A 119 -25.73 -5.55 -18.89
N ASP A 120 -26.09 -5.79 -20.14
CA ASP A 120 -26.23 -4.74 -21.15
C ASP A 120 -27.32 -3.72 -20.75
N PRO A 121 -27.15 -2.44 -21.10
CA PRO A 121 -28.13 -1.39 -20.87
C PRO A 121 -29.16 -1.39 -22.00
N THR A 122 -30.44 -1.53 -21.69
CA THR A 122 -31.53 -1.23 -22.63
C THR A 122 -32.18 0.11 -22.27
N PRO A 123 -32.20 1.10 -23.19
CA PRO A 123 -32.96 2.33 -23.04
C PRO A 123 -34.35 2.18 -23.70
N ALA A 124 -35.40 2.72 -23.06
CA ALA A 124 -36.65 3.03 -23.75
C ALA A 124 -37.39 4.20 -23.07
N PRO A 125 -37.69 5.29 -23.79
CA PRO A 125 -38.49 6.42 -23.30
C PRO A 125 -39.94 6.36 -23.82
N LYS A 126 -40.94 6.76 -23.03
CA LYS A 126 -42.21 7.37 -23.52
C LYS A 126 -42.86 8.28 -22.46
N GLN A 127 -43.21 9.50 -22.89
CA GLN A 127 -43.93 10.54 -22.14
C GLN A 127 -45.49 10.34 -22.25
N PRO A 128 -46.36 11.35 -21.98
CA PRO A 128 -47.28 11.38 -20.84
C PRO A 128 -48.76 11.34 -21.25
N LYS A 129 -49.68 11.13 -20.30
CA LYS A 129 -51.10 11.51 -20.49
C LYS A 129 -51.66 12.19 -19.24
N GLN A 130 -52.20 13.38 -19.47
CA GLN A 130 -53.03 14.18 -18.57
C GLN A 130 -54.42 13.55 -18.42
N GLN A 131 -55.04 13.72 -17.24
CA GLN A 131 -56.46 14.06 -17.14
C GLN A 131 -56.78 14.80 -15.82
N GLN A 132 -57.72 15.73 -15.97
CA GLN A 132 -58.17 16.86 -15.15
C GLN A 132 -58.86 16.51 -13.81
N GLN A 133 -58.63 17.29 -12.74
CA GLN A 133 -59.59 18.18 -12.01
C GLN A 133 -60.83 17.47 -11.42
N GLN A 134 -61.20 17.56 -10.13
CA GLN A 134 -61.52 18.77 -9.36
C GLN A 134 -61.80 18.46 -7.87
N GLN A 135 -61.56 19.50 -7.05
CA GLN A 135 -62.33 19.97 -5.88
C GLN A 135 -62.13 19.42 -4.44
N GLN A 136 -62.21 20.43 -3.56
CA GLN A 136 -61.91 20.54 -2.14
C GLN A 136 -62.81 19.69 -1.24
N SER A 137 -62.26 19.23 -0.11
CA SER A 137 -62.92 19.42 1.18
C SER A 137 -61.92 19.39 2.34
N SER A 138 -62.27 20.19 3.33
CA SER A 138 -61.60 20.55 4.56
C SER A 138 -61.55 19.44 5.61
N GLY A 139 -60.55 19.50 6.48
CA GLY A 139 -60.63 18.96 7.85
C GLY A 139 -60.16 17.51 8.00
N GLY A 140 -58.94 17.33 8.50
CA GLY A 140 -58.46 16.03 8.96
C GLY A 140 -56.95 16.00 9.08
N GLY A 141 -56.44 16.04 10.32
CA GLY A 141 -55.02 16.08 10.64
C GLY A 141 -54.22 15.04 9.85
N LYS A 142 -53.35 15.51 8.96
CA LYS A 142 -52.43 14.65 8.20
C LYS A 142 -51.41 14.07 9.18
N LYS A 143 -51.61 12.80 9.56
CA LYS A 143 -50.54 11.98 10.16
C LYS A 143 -49.31 12.08 9.24
N PRO A 144 -48.13 12.45 9.75
CA PRO A 144 -46.96 12.65 8.91
C PRO A 144 -46.65 11.35 8.15
N ASN A 145 -46.46 11.48 6.84
CA ASN A 145 -46.20 10.35 5.94
C ASN A 145 -44.99 9.56 6.46
N ARG A 146 -45.23 8.33 6.95
CA ARG A 146 -44.25 7.46 7.61
C ARG A 146 -42.97 7.25 6.78
N GLN A 147 -43.07 7.37 5.46
CA GLN A 147 -41.94 7.31 4.53
C GLN A 147 -41.04 8.54 4.60
N LYS A 148 -41.59 9.74 4.80
CA LYS A 148 -40.84 10.99 4.94
C LYS A 148 -40.03 10.99 6.24
N ALA A 149 -40.65 10.61 7.36
CA ALA A 149 -39.96 10.46 8.64
C ALA A 149 -38.81 9.43 8.59
N ARG A 150 -38.97 8.33 7.83
CA ARG A 150 -37.90 7.34 7.64
C ARG A 150 -36.74 7.88 6.79
N LYS A 151 -37.04 8.68 5.76
CA LYS A 151 -36.03 9.31 4.89
C LYS A 151 -35.25 10.37 5.67
N ASP A 152 -35.95 11.19 6.45
CA ASP A 152 -35.36 12.25 7.26
C ASP A 152 -34.47 11.66 8.37
N ARG A 153 -34.90 10.56 9.02
CA ARG A 153 -34.06 9.83 9.99
C ARG A 153 -32.79 9.22 9.37
N LYS A 154 -32.86 8.74 8.12
CA LYS A 154 -31.70 8.21 7.41
C LYS A 154 -30.76 9.32 6.94
N ALA A 155 -31.31 10.45 6.51
CA ALA A 155 -30.52 11.62 6.15
C ALA A 155 -29.81 12.21 7.38
N GLN A 156 -30.49 12.27 8.52
CA GLN A 156 -29.89 12.69 9.78
C GLN A 156 -28.78 11.74 10.22
N ALA A 157 -29.02 10.42 10.20
CA ALA A 157 -28.00 9.44 10.57
C ALA A 157 -26.77 9.46 9.63
N LEU A 158 -26.96 9.75 8.34
CA LEU A 158 -25.83 9.93 7.41
C LEU A 158 -25.05 11.20 7.72
N LYS A 159 -25.75 12.28 8.06
CA LYS A 159 -25.14 13.55 8.43
C LYS A 159 -24.37 13.43 9.75
N ASP A 160 -24.96 12.79 10.76
CA ASP A 160 -24.30 12.54 12.03
C ASP A 160 -23.05 11.67 11.83
N LEU A 161 -23.09 10.67 10.92
CA LEU A 161 -21.93 9.85 10.55
C LEU A 161 -20.85 10.66 9.81
N GLN A 162 -21.25 11.59 8.94
CA GLN A 162 -20.32 12.49 8.26
C GLN A 162 -19.66 13.46 9.24
N ASP A 163 -20.44 14.07 10.12
CA ASP A 163 -19.94 14.99 11.14
C ASP A 163 -19.01 14.26 12.14
N GLU A 164 -19.27 12.99 12.46
CA GLU A 164 -18.37 12.15 13.29
C GLU A 164 -17.08 11.80 12.52
N ALA A 165 -17.19 11.39 11.25
CA ALA A 165 -16.04 11.13 10.40
C ALA A 165 -15.18 12.38 10.15
N GLU A 166 -15.80 13.57 10.05
CA GLU A 166 -15.11 14.85 9.93
C GLU A 166 -14.38 15.22 11.22
N LYS A 167 -14.94 14.91 12.40
CA LYS A 167 -14.25 15.12 13.69
C LYS A 167 -13.09 14.14 13.89
N GLU A 168 -13.25 12.88 13.47
CA GLU A 168 -12.18 11.88 13.46
C GLU A 168 -11.06 12.29 12.48
N ALA A 169 -11.42 12.77 11.28
CA ALA A 169 -10.47 13.26 10.28
C ALA A 169 -9.79 14.58 10.69
N ALA A 170 -10.48 15.46 11.41
CA ALA A 170 -9.89 16.71 11.91
C ALA A 170 -8.79 16.48 12.96
N GLY A 171 -8.77 15.32 13.63
CA GLY A 171 -7.69 14.90 14.51
C GLY A 171 -6.45 14.37 13.76
N GLN A 172 -6.59 14.07 12.46
CA GLN A 172 -5.51 13.56 11.64
C GLN A 172 -4.78 14.73 10.97
N VAL A 173 -3.50 14.92 11.32
CA VAL A 173 -2.65 15.91 10.66
C VAL A 173 -2.54 15.53 9.18
N ASN A 174 -2.92 16.45 8.29
CA ASN A 174 -2.77 16.27 6.85
C ASN A 174 -1.28 16.30 6.48
N MET A 175 -0.64 15.13 6.51
CA MET A 175 0.80 14.99 6.25
C MET A 175 1.22 15.54 4.88
N ASN A 176 0.34 15.48 3.88
CA ASN A 176 0.55 16.09 2.56
C ASN A 176 0.72 17.60 2.67
N GLU A 177 -0.18 18.29 3.37
CA GLU A 177 -0.10 19.74 3.52
C GLU A 177 1.15 20.17 4.29
N VAL A 178 1.54 19.39 5.29
CA VAL A 178 2.78 19.63 6.05
C VAL A 178 4.00 19.47 5.13
N GLU A 179 4.05 18.40 4.35
CA GLU A 179 5.11 18.13 3.39
C GLU A 179 5.22 19.20 2.30
N ARG A 180 4.08 19.55 1.69
CA ARG A 180 4.01 20.58 0.67
C ARG A 180 4.52 21.92 1.21
N LYS A 181 4.07 22.34 2.40
CA LYS A 181 4.54 23.59 3.04
C LYS A 181 6.04 23.56 3.32
N ALA A 182 6.55 22.47 3.87
CA ALA A 182 7.98 22.34 4.17
C ALA A 182 8.84 22.41 2.90
N ILE A 183 8.41 21.74 1.81
CA ILE A 183 9.10 21.78 0.53
C ILE A 183 9.00 23.16 -0.12
N GLU A 184 7.85 23.83 -0.02
CA GLU A 184 7.67 25.22 -0.50
C GLU A 184 8.57 26.22 0.25
N GLU A 185 8.72 26.07 1.56
CA GLU A 185 9.64 26.88 2.37
C GLU A 185 11.09 26.66 1.94
N LEU A 186 11.51 25.40 1.76
CA LEU A 186 12.84 25.06 1.25
C LEU A 186 13.05 25.60 -0.18
N ALA A 187 12.07 25.43 -1.06
CA ALA A 187 12.11 25.94 -2.42
C ALA A 187 12.26 27.47 -2.45
N THR A 188 11.57 28.18 -1.55
CA THR A 188 11.69 29.64 -1.40
C THR A 188 13.11 30.04 -1.00
N VAL A 189 13.73 29.34 -0.05
CA VAL A 189 15.12 29.59 0.37
C VAL A 189 16.11 29.36 -0.78
N MET A 190 15.84 28.39 -1.65
CA MET A 190 16.65 28.10 -2.84
C MET A 190 16.28 28.94 -4.07
N ASN A 191 15.33 29.87 -3.95
CA ASN A 191 14.79 30.70 -5.04
C ASN A 191 14.26 29.90 -6.24
N VAL A 192 13.60 28.78 -5.96
CA VAL A 192 12.94 27.91 -6.93
C VAL A 192 11.45 27.75 -6.60
N THR A 193 10.66 27.29 -7.57
CA THR A 193 9.24 26.98 -7.45
C THR A 193 8.97 25.54 -7.85
N VAL A 194 8.06 24.89 -7.14
CA VAL A 194 7.59 23.54 -7.50
C VAL A 194 6.68 23.64 -8.71
N LYS A 195 7.00 22.88 -9.76
CA LYS A 195 6.13 22.61 -10.89
C LYS A 195 5.63 21.18 -10.79
N ASP A 196 4.33 21.05 -10.65
CA ASP A 196 3.65 19.76 -10.64
C ASP A 196 3.80 19.04 -11.99
N VAL A 197 4.16 17.75 -11.93
CA VAL A 197 4.19 16.85 -13.09
C VAL A 197 3.03 15.86 -13.02
N THR A 198 2.83 15.10 -14.10
CA THR A 198 1.75 14.11 -14.17
C THR A 198 1.99 12.95 -13.21
N ALA A 199 0.94 12.53 -12.50
CA ALA A 199 0.97 11.38 -11.58
C ALA A 199 0.65 10.08 -12.34
N ASP A 200 1.50 9.70 -13.29
CA ASP A 200 1.33 8.57 -14.22
C ASP A 200 2.35 7.43 -14.00
N GLY A 201 3.03 7.40 -12.85
CA GLY A 201 4.13 6.47 -12.57
C GLY A 201 5.43 6.80 -13.30
N HIS A 202 5.42 7.79 -14.19
CA HIS A 202 6.60 8.32 -14.87
C HIS A 202 7.09 9.64 -14.25
N CYS A 203 6.54 10.04 -13.10
CA CYS A 203 6.79 11.33 -12.46
C CYS A 203 8.29 11.70 -12.34
N LEU A 204 9.14 10.75 -11.94
CA LEU A 204 10.59 10.96 -11.86
C LEU A 204 11.20 11.35 -13.22
N TYR A 205 10.90 10.59 -14.27
CA TYR A 205 11.39 10.86 -15.62
C TYR A 205 10.78 12.14 -16.21
N ASN A 206 9.50 12.40 -15.94
CA ASN A 206 8.83 13.64 -16.34
C ASN A 206 9.49 14.86 -15.69
N ALA A 207 9.82 14.79 -14.40
CA ALA A 207 10.50 15.86 -13.68
C ALA A 207 11.91 16.10 -14.23
N ILE A 208 12.66 15.04 -14.53
CA ILE A 208 14.02 15.14 -15.10
C ILE A 208 13.97 15.66 -16.55
N ALA A 209 13.08 15.16 -17.39
CA ALA A 209 12.89 15.65 -18.76
C ALA A 209 12.57 17.15 -18.77
N ASP A 210 11.72 17.59 -17.84
CA ASP A 210 11.40 19.01 -17.67
C ASP A 210 12.64 19.85 -17.33
N GLN A 211 13.45 19.39 -16.38
CA GLN A 211 14.69 20.06 -15.95
C GLN A 211 15.75 20.09 -17.07
N LEU A 212 15.93 18.99 -17.81
CA LEU A 212 16.85 18.89 -18.94
C LEU A 212 16.46 19.86 -20.06
N SER A 213 15.17 19.95 -20.38
CA SER A 213 14.64 20.91 -21.35
C SER A 213 14.89 22.36 -20.90
N GLN A 214 14.65 22.68 -19.63
CA GLN A 214 14.85 24.04 -19.10
C GLN A 214 16.32 24.47 -19.06
N HIS A 215 17.22 23.63 -18.54
CA HIS A 215 18.62 24.02 -18.29
C HIS A 215 19.56 23.76 -19.46
N TYR A 216 19.27 22.74 -20.27
CA TYR A 216 20.19 22.25 -21.31
C TYR A 216 19.57 22.25 -22.71
N GLN A 217 18.34 22.76 -22.89
CA GLN A 217 17.60 22.73 -24.16
C GLN A 217 17.60 21.34 -24.82
N THR A 218 17.62 20.30 -23.99
CA THR A 218 17.60 18.92 -24.46
C THR A 218 16.18 18.41 -24.30
N GLU A 219 15.49 18.20 -25.42
CA GLU A 219 14.18 17.55 -25.42
C GLU A 219 14.38 16.05 -25.38
N THR A 220 14.08 15.46 -24.23
CA THR A 220 14.14 14.02 -24.00
C THR A 220 12.75 13.46 -23.78
N ASP A 221 12.47 12.34 -24.45
CA ASP A 221 11.27 11.56 -24.22
C ASP A 221 11.43 10.68 -22.96
N VAL A 222 10.33 10.47 -22.24
CA VAL A 222 10.29 9.62 -21.03
C VAL A 222 10.79 8.21 -21.35
N LYS A 223 10.37 7.68 -22.50
CA LYS A 223 10.77 6.35 -22.94
C LYS A 223 12.28 6.27 -23.22
N ALA A 224 12.85 7.32 -23.80
CA ALA A 224 14.28 7.41 -24.03
C ALA A 224 15.05 7.46 -22.69
N LEU A 225 14.61 8.31 -21.74
CA LEU A 225 15.23 8.38 -20.42
C LEU A 225 15.19 7.04 -19.67
N ARG A 226 14.06 6.32 -19.74
CA ARG A 226 13.95 4.97 -19.16
C ARG A 226 14.93 4.00 -19.78
N HIS A 227 15.03 3.99 -21.11
CA HIS A 227 15.97 3.14 -21.83
C HIS A 227 17.43 3.45 -21.45
N GLU A 228 17.82 4.73 -21.48
CA GLU A 228 19.16 5.18 -21.10
C GLU A 228 19.52 4.83 -19.65
N THR A 229 18.55 4.96 -18.73
CA THR A 229 18.71 4.57 -17.33
C THR A 229 18.95 3.08 -17.21
N ALA A 230 18.10 2.26 -17.83
CA ALA A 230 18.20 0.81 -17.78
C ALA A 230 19.50 0.30 -18.44
N GLU A 231 19.90 0.86 -19.57
CA GLU A 231 21.15 0.52 -20.24
C GLU A 231 22.36 0.86 -19.36
N TYR A 232 22.36 2.03 -18.74
CA TYR A 232 23.45 2.45 -17.83
C TYR A 232 23.56 1.54 -16.61
N MET A 233 22.41 1.23 -15.98
CA MET A 233 22.35 0.34 -14.82
C MET A 233 22.82 -1.08 -15.17
N LYS A 234 22.40 -1.63 -16.32
CA LYS A 234 22.90 -2.93 -16.83
C LYS A 234 24.41 -2.93 -17.03
N GLY A 235 24.98 -1.84 -17.53
CA GLY A 235 26.43 -1.70 -17.74
C GLY A 235 27.26 -1.56 -16.47
N HIS A 236 26.64 -1.23 -15.34
CA HIS A 236 27.31 -0.98 -14.05
C HIS A 236 26.54 -1.66 -12.90
N SER A 237 26.14 -2.93 -13.09
CA SER A 237 25.30 -3.66 -12.14
C SER A 237 25.79 -3.60 -10.69
N ASP A 238 27.11 -3.70 -10.49
CA ASP A 238 27.74 -3.77 -9.17
C ASP A 238 27.55 -2.48 -8.34
N ASP A 239 27.34 -1.34 -9.00
CA ASP A 239 27.10 -0.04 -8.35
C ASP A 239 25.65 0.12 -7.89
N PHE A 240 24.71 -0.63 -8.47
CA PHE A 240 23.27 -0.46 -8.26
C PHE A 240 22.62 -1.62 -7.50
N LEU A 241 23.07 -2.85 -7.77
CA LEU A 241 22.52 -4.07 -7.19
C LEU A 241 22.48 -4.05 -5.64
N PRO A 242 23.47 -3.51 -4.91
CA PRO A 242 23.41 -3.42 -3.45
C PRO A 242 22.28 -2.54 -2.88
N PHE A 243 21.70 -1.66 -3.72
CA PHE A 243 20.65 -0.71 -3.31
C PHE A 243 19.25 -1.14 -3.77
N LEU A 244 19.14 -2.28 -4.46
CA LEU A 244 17.89 -2.79 -5.00
C LEU A 244 17.45 -4.04 -4.23
N THR A 245 16.15 -4.11 -3.95
CA THR A 245 15.51 -5.26 -3.32
C THR A 245 14.51 -5.88 -4.28
N ASN A 246 14.33 -7.19 -4.19
CA ASN A 246 13.28 -7.87 -4.94
C ASN A 246 11.87 -7.47 -4.42
N LYS A 247 10.81 -7.98 -5.07
CA LYS A 247 9.41 -7.71 -4.69
C LYS A 247 9.05 -8.20 -3.28
N HIS A 248 9.85 -9.10 -2.71
CA HIS A 248 9.68 -9.68 -1.37
C HIS A 248 10.48 -8.94 -0.29
N GLY A 249 11.34 -7.98 -0.68
CA GLY A 249 12.18 -7.21 0.23
C GLY A 249 13.57 -7.82 0.48
N ASP A 250 13.94 -8.90 -0.20
CA ASP A 250 15.26 -9.51 -0.11
C ASP A 250 16.26 -8.90 -1.09
N MET A 251 17.54 -9.25 -0.92
CA MET A 251 18.61 -8.84 -1.83
C MET A 251 18.35 -9.38 -3.24
N MET A 252 18.46 -8.49 -4.23
CA MET A 252 18.22 -8.82 -5.63
C MET A 252 19.36 -9.70 -6.19
N SER A 253 19.02 -10.79 -6.88
CA SER A 253 20.00 -11.56 -7.65
C SER A 253 20.39 -10.85 -8.96
N PRO A 254 21.53 -11.18 -9.58
CA PRO A 254 21.89 -10.65 -10.89
C PRO A 254 20.84 -10.95 -11.98
N GLU A 255 20.15 -12.09 -11.89
CA GLU A 255 19.05 -12.45 -12.78
C GLU A 255 17.85 -11.52 -12.59
N ASP A 256 17.43 -11.30 -11.34
CA ASP A 256 16.35 -10.38 -10.98
C ASP A 256 16.67 -8.94 -11.39
N PHE A 257 17.94 -8.53 -11.28
CA PHE A 257 18.38 -7.20 -11.70
C PHE A 257 18.22 -6.98 -13.21
N ASN A 258 18.47 -8.02 -14.01
CA ASN A 258 18.25 -7.95 -15.45
C ASN A 258 16.76 -7.85 -15.80
N GLU A 259 15.88 -8.52 -15.04
CA GLU A 259 14.43 -8.35 -15.17
C GLU A 259 14.00 -6.96 -14.74
N TYR A 260 14.46 -6.48 -13.59
CA TYR A 260 14.23 -5.12 -13.10
C TYR A 260 14.58 -4.07 -14.15
N CYS A 261 15.75 -4.17 -14.78
CA CYS A 261 16.14 -3.21 -15.81
C CYS A 261 15.28 -3.33 -17.09
N LYS A 262 14.74 -4.50 -17.43
CA LYS A 262 13.76 -4.64 -18.54
C LYS A 262 12.42 -4.02 -18.16
N ASP A 263 11.97 -4.21 -16.93
CA ASP A 263 10.74 -3.61 -16.42
C ASP A 263 10.86 -2.09 -16.35
N LEU A 264 12.00 -1.58 -15.89
CA LEU A 264 12.31 -0.15 -15.84
C LEU A 264 12.20 0.52 -17.22
N GLU A 265 12.66 -0.18 -18.26
CA GLU A 265 12.63 0.27 -19.66
C GLU A 265 11.22 0.19 -20.27
N SER A 266 10.48 -0.89 -20.01
CA SER A 266 9.25 -1.23 -20.74
C SER A 266 7.96 -0.85 -20.02
N THR A 267 8.01 -0.59 -18.72
CA THR A 267 6.83 -0.37 -17.87
C THR A 267 6.86 0.98 -17.15
N ALA A 268 5.83 1.24 -16.33
CA ALA A 268 5.71 2.41 -15.47
C ALA A 268 6.18 2.13 -14.03
N VAL A 269 7.13 1.21 -13.83
CA VAL A 269 7.77 1.00 -12.51
C VAL A 269 8.34 2.33 -12.00
N TRP A 270 8.08 2.60 -10.72
CA TRP A 270 8.48 3.84 -10.06
C TRP A 270 10.00 3.85 -9.89
N GLY A 271 10.60 4.98 -10.23
CA GLY A 271 12.02 5.20 -10.00
C GLY A 271 12.28 5.78 -8.62
N GLY A 272 13.47 5.53 -8.10
CA GLY A 272 14.00 6.08 -6.86
C GLY A 272 15.40 6.66 -7.03
N GLN A 273 16.17 6.60 -5.95
CA GLN A 273 17.53 7.14 -5.92
C GLN A 273 18.52 6.45 -6.87
N PRO A 274 18.50 5.10 -7.05
CA PRO A 274 19.38 4.43 -8.01
C PRO A 274 19.18 4.95 -9.45
N GLU A 275 17.93 5.17 -9.86
CA GLU A 275 17.58 5.68 -11.19
C GLU A 275 18.04 7.12 -11.37
N LEU A 276 17.87 7.97 -10.34
CA LEU A 276 18.41 9.34 -10.36
C LEU A 276 19.94 9.34 -10.45
N LEU A 277 20.62 8.45 -9.74
CA LEU A 277 22.07 8.32 -9.82
C LEU A 277 22.52 7.90 -11.22
N ALA A 278 21.84 6.93 -11.83
CA ALA A 278 22.09 6.52 -13.21
C ALA A 278 21.87 7.69 -14.19
N LEU A 279 20.74 8.39 -14.12
CA LEU A 279 20.44 9.56 -14.97
C LEU A 279 21.48 10.67 -14.81
N SER A 280 21.92 10.93 -13.58
CA SER A 280 22.98 11.92 -13.30
C SER A 280 24.28 11.57 -14.04
N ARG A 281 24.66 10.29 -14.05
CA ARG A 281 25.88 9.80 -14.72
C ARG A 281 25.74 9.74 -16.24
N VAL A 282 24.57 9.35 -16.75
CA VAL A 282 24.25 9.35 -18.20
C VAL A 282 24.36 10.75 -18.79
N HIS A 283 23.65 11.72 -18.21
CA HIS A 283 23.62 13.09 -18.72
C HIS A 283 24.81 13.93 -18.25
N LYS A 284 25.65 13.40 -17.33
CA LYS A 284 26.82 14.08 -16.75
C LYS A 284 26.47 15.41 -16.11
N VAL A 285 25.39 15.41 -15.34
CA VAL A 285 24.85 16.57 -14.63
C VAL A 285 24.53 16.19 -13.19
N PRO A 286 24.75 17.09 -12.22
CA PRO A 286 24.38 16.83 -10.84
C PRO A 286 22.85 16.90 -10.69
N ILE A 287 22.30 16.10 -9.78
CA ILE A 287 20.86 16.09 -9.48
C ILE A 287 20.66 16.36 -7.99
N TRP A 288 19.81 17.32 -7.65
CA TRP A 288 19.49 17.68 -6.29
C TRP A 288 18.04 17.32 -5.98
N VAL A 289 17.83 16.53 -4.93
CA VAL A 289 16.51 16.07 -4.48
C VAL A 289 16.17 16.76 -3.16
N VAL A 290 15.09 17.54 -3.18
CA VAL A 290 14.56 18.28 -2.03
C VAL A 290 13.40 17.48 -1.44
N GLN A 291 13.44 17.22 -0.15
CA GLN A 291 12.39 16.45 0.55
C GLN A 291 12.14 17.04 1.94
N MET A 292 10.97 16.78 2.50
CA MET A 292 10.65 17.22 3.87
C MET A 292 11.48 16.47 4.90
N GLY A 293 11.98 17.18 5.91
CA GLY A 293 12.55 16.58 7.13
C GLY A 293 13.98 16.06 7.00
N SER A 294 14.57 16.10 5.80
CA SER A 294 15.95 15.70 5.54
C SER A 294 16.69 16.76 4.71
N PRO A 295 18.02 16.88 4.85
CA PRO A 295 18.81 17.74 3.98
C PRO A 295 18.64 17.38 2.49
N THR A 296 18.81 18.37 1.62
CA THR A 296 18.82 18.17 0.16
C THR A 296 19.85 17.10 -0.20
N VAL A 297 19.40 16.02 -0.85
CA VAL A 297 20.27 14.96 -1.33
C VAL A 297 20.89 15.42 -2.64
N LYS A 298 22.22 15.44 -2.70
CA LYS A 298 22.95 15.93 -3.86
C LYS A 298 23.74 14.79 -4.50
N LEU A 299 23.31 14.42 -5.70
CA LEU A 299 23.88 13.31 -6.46
C LEU A 299 24.90 13.85 -7.46
N SER A 300 26.10 13.26 -7.46
CA SER A 300 27.22 13.57 -8.36
C SER A 300 27.63 15.05 -8.40
N GLU A 301 27.41 15.78 -7.30
CA GLU A 301 27.79 17.21 -7.20
C GLU A 301 29.31 17.39 -7.24
N ASP A 302 30.06 16.47 -6.66
CA ASP A 302 31.52 16.42 -6.64
C ASP A 302 32.11 16.14 -8.03
N VAL A 303 31.45 15.29 -8.82
CA VAL A 303 31.91 14.91 -10.16
C VAL A 303 31.56 15.98 -11.20
N TYR A 304 30.38 16.58 -11.09
CA TYR A 304 29.83 17.51 -12.08
C TYR A 304 29.60 18.93 -11.52
N SER A 305 30.46 19.40 -10.63
CA SER A 305 30.29 20.69 -9.93
C SER A 305 30.24 21.92 -10.85
N SER A 306 30.73 21.80 -12.08
CA SER A 306 30.74 22.88 -13.08
C SER A 306 29.43 23.02 -13.86
N LYS A 307 28.48 22.10 -13.66
CA LYS A 307 27.20 22.02 -14.37
C LYS A 307 26.06 22.51 -13.47
N THR A 308 25.04 23.09 -14.08
CA THR A 308 23.83 23.50 -13.36
C THR A 308 23.06 22.25 -12.90
N PRO A 309 22.77 22.09 -11.61
CA PRO A 309 22.08 20.90 -11.11
C PRO A 309 20.64 20.85 -11.60
N LEU A 310 20.16 19.65 -11.92
CA LEU A 310 18.73 19.39 -12.10
C LEU A 310 18.10 19.31 -10.72
N MET A 311 17.10 20.13 -10.44
CA MET A 311 16.46 20.19 -9.13
C MET A 311 15.08 19.54 -9.18
N VAL A 312 14.85 18.57 -8.31
CA VAL A 312 13.55 17.89 -8.16
C VAL A 312 13.13 17.87 -6.70
N SER A 313 11.83 17.87 -6.46
CA SER A 313 11.27 17.68 -5.12
C SER A 313 10.62 16.30 -5.00
N TYR A 314 10.92 15.59 -3.93
CA TYR A 314 10.35 14.30 -3.59
C TYR A 314 9.28 14.45 -2.51
N HIS A 315 8.11 13.87 -2.75
CA HIS A 315 6.95 13.93 -1.88
C HIS A 315 6.47 12.51 -1.58
N ARG A 316 6.36 12.14 -0.31
CA ARG A 316 5.94 10.80 0.12
C ARG A 316 4.43 10.67 0.30
N HIS A 317 3.74 11.78 0.60
CA HIS A 317 2.32 11.80 0.93
C HIS A 317 1.50 12.69 -0.02
N MET A 318 2.08 13.15 -1.13
CA MET A 318 1.40 14.07 -2.07
C MET A 318 0.18 13.42 -2.74
N TYR A 319 0.23 12.12 -3.01
CA TYR A 319 -0.90 11.38 -3.55
C TYR A 319 -1.24 10.19 -2.67
N GLY A 320 -2.51 9.77 -2.68
CA GLY A 320 -2.95 8.59 -1.92
C GLY A 320 -2.27 7.29 -2.36
N LEU A 321 -1.62 7.29 -3.53
CA LEU A 321 -0.81 6.18 -4.04
C LEU A 321 0.61 6.16 -3.47
N GLY A 322 1.11 7.25 -2.88
CA GLY A 322 2.42 7.31 -2.23
C GLY A 322 3.37 8.30 -2.90
N GLU A 323 4.55 7.82 -3.24
CA GLU A 323 5.71 8.62 -3.63
C GLU A 323 5.55 9.35 -4.97
N HIS A 324 6.06 10.58 -5.04
CA HIS A 324 5.96 11.41 -6.22
C HIS A 324 7.13 12.39 -6.34
N TYR A 325 7.56 12.63 -7.57
CA TYR A 325 8.60 13.62 -7.90
C TYR A 325 8.02 14.76 -8.70
N ASN A 326 8.38 15.99 -8.36
CA ASN A 326 8.07 17.20 -9.11
C ASN A 326 9.33 17.95 -9.53
N SER A 327 9.21 18.78 -10.57
CA SER A 327 10.31 19.61 -11.08
C SER A 327 10.44 20.90 -10.27
N LEU A 328 11.66 21.32 -9.92
CA LEU A 328 11.92 22.60 -9.24
C LEU A 328 12.50 23.61 -10.22
N ARG A 329 11.71 24.60 -10.62
CA ARG A 329 12.14 25.58 -11.62
C ARG A 329 12.67 26.85 -10.97
N PRO A 330 13.67 27.53 -11.56
CA PRO A 330 14.09 28.85 -11.10
C PRO A 330 12.91 29.82 -11.06
N ASN A 331 12.83 30.63 -10.02
CA ASN A 331 11.85 31.70 -9.96
C ASN A 331 12.18 32.74 -11.03
N ASN A 332 11.39 32.76 -12.11
CA ASN A 332 11.46 33.79 -13.15
C ASN A 332 10.97 35.17 -12.69
N ASN A 333 10.85 35.41 -11.37
CA ASN A 333 10.68 36.75 -10.84
C ASN A 333 11.98 37.52 -11.04
N LYS A 334 12.06 38.14 -12.22
CA LYS A 334 12.85 39.35 -12.43
C LYS A 334 12.43 40.33 -11.32
N HIS A 335 13.23 40.42 -10.26
CA HIS A 335 13.25 41.61 -9.44
C HIS A 335 13.67 42.75 -10.36
N VAL A 336 12.70 43.59 -10.73
CA VAL A 336 12.96 45.00 -11.04
C VAL A 336 12.93 45.75 -9.71
#